data_AF-A0AAD7L3A5-F1
#
_entry.id   AF-A0AAD7L3A5-F1
#
_cell.length_a   1.000
_cell.length_b   1.000
_cell.length_c   1.000
_cell.angle_alpha   90.00
_cell.angle_beta   90.00
_cell.angle_gamma   90.00
#
_symmetry.space_group_name_H-M   'P 1'
#
loop_
_entity.id
_entity.type
_entity.pdbx_description
1 polymer ?
#
loop_
_entity_poly.entity_id
_entity_poly.type
_entity_poly.pdbx_seq_one_letter_code
_entity_poly.pdbx_strand_id
1 'polypeptide(L)'
;MAAGNVDSPVSPVPETQGEVETKNKSTVEALYKALVKGYIEIVAKLLASDLEWWFHGPPKCHHMMRVLTGETTHDNVFRIEPRCITAIGDCVIAEGWER
;
A
#
# COMPACT_ATOMS: atom_id res chain seq x y z
N MET A 1 6.84 -49.78 -21.68
CA MET A 1 7.15 -48.38 -22.05
C MET A 1 5.91 -47.55 -21.74
N ALA A 2 5.96 -46.75 -20.67
CA ALA A 2 4.84 -45.90 -20.26
C ALA A 2 4.92 -44.57 -21.01
N ALA A 3 3.84 -44.16 -21.66
CA ALA A 3 3.72 -42.86 -22.31
C ALA A 3 3.71 -41.78 -21.23
N GLY A 4 4.63 -40.81 -21.35
CA GLY A 4 4.70 -39.66 -20.46
C GLY A 4 3.50 -38.74 -20.67
N ASN A 5 2.77 -38.46 -19.60
CA ASN A 5 1.83 -37.35 -19.56
C ASN A 5 2.65 -36.05 -19.49
N VAL A 6 2.61 -35.29 -20.58
CA VAL A 6 3.10 -33.91 -20.62
C VAL A 6 2.06 -33.02 -19.94
N ASP A 7 2.33 -32.64 -18.69
CA ASP A 7 1.57 -31.60 -18.01
C ASP A 7 1.85 -30.27 -18.73
N SER A 8 0.85 -29.79 -19.47
CA SER A 8 0.96 -28.51 -20.16
C SER A 8 0.94 -27.39 -19.13
N PRO A 9 1.78 -26.35 -19.26
CA PRO A 9 1.77 -25.25 -18.31
C PRO A 9 0.40 -24.56 -18.36
N VAL A 10 -0.34 -24.64 -17.26
CA VAL A 10 -1.57 -23.88 -17.09
C VAL A 10 -1.22 -22.39 -17.11
N SER A 11 -1.68 -21.68 -18.15
CA SER A 11 -1.55 -20.22 -18.21
C SER A 11 -2.28 -19.61 -17.01
N PRO A 12 -1.74 -18.56 -16.37
CA PRO A 12 -2.43 -17.91 -15.26
C PRO A 12 -3.79 -17.41 -15.74
N VAL A 13 -4.85 -17.80 -15.03
CA VAL A 13 -6.18 -17.23 -15.26
C VAL A 13 -6.10 -15.74 -14.92
N PRO A 14 -6.56 -14.81 -15.79
CA PRO A 14 -6.51 -13.39 -15.49
C PRO A 14 -7.33 -13.08 -14.23
N GLU A 15 -6.73 -12.32 -13.28
CA GLU A 15 -7.40 -11.84 -12.07
C GLU A 15 -8.66 -11.05 -12.45
N THR A 16 -9.77 -11.30 -11.75
CA THR A 16 -10.99 -10.50 -11.93
C THR A 16 -10.81 -9.12 -11.30
N GLN A 17 -11.55 -8.12 -11.80
CA GLN A 17 -11.46 -6.75 -11.28
C GLN A 17 -11.72 -6.69 -9.76
N GLY A 18 -12.68 -7.46 -9.24
CA GLY A 18 -12.97 -7.50 -7.80
C GLY A 18 -11.84 -8.10 -6.95
N GLU A 19 -11.08 -9.06 -7.50
CA GLU A 19 -9.90 -9.62 -6.84
C GLU A 19 -8.76 -8.59 -6.78
N VAL A 20 -8.52 -7.86 -7.87
CA VAL A 20 -7.55 -6.77 -7.94
C VAL A 20 -7.89 -5.67 -6.93
N GLU A 21 -9.14 -5.22 -6.90
CA GLU A 21 -9.62 -4.19 -5.96
C GLU A 21 -9.44 -4.63 -4.50
N THR A 22 -9.78 -5.89 -4.18
CA THR A 22 -9.63 -6.46 -2.83
C THR A 22 -8.17 -6.53 -2.40
N LYS A 23 -7.29 -6.96 -3.31
CA LYS A 23 -5.84 -7.04 -3.10
C LYS A 23 -5.22 -5.66 -2.90
N ASN A 24 -5.55 -4.70 -3.75
CA ASN A 24 -5.05 -3.33 -3.66
C ASN A 24 -5.50 -2.66 -2.37
N LYS A 25 -6.78 -2.82 -1.99
CA LYS A 25 -7.29 -2.34 -0.70
C LYS A 25 -6.50 -2.92 0.47
N SER A 26 -6.26 -4.23 0.45
CA SER A 26 -5.52 -4.93 1.52
C SER A 26 -4.07 -4.43 1.62
N THR A 27 -3.42 -4.16 0.49
CA THR A 27 -2.07 -3.57 0.42
C THR A 27 -2.03 -2.19 1.09
N VAL A 28 -2.98 -1.31 0.78
CA VAL A 28 -3.06 0.04 1.38
C VAL A 28 -3.39 -0.03 2.87
N GLU A 29 -4.30 -0.92 3.28
CA GLU A 29 -4.56 -1.17 4.70
C GLU A 29 -3.29 -1.62 5.45
N ALA A 30 -2.50 -2.50 4.86
CA ALA A 30 -1.23 -2.96 5.43
C ALA A 30 -0.21 -1.82 5.55
N LEU A 31 -0.13 -0.94 4.53
CA LEU A 31 0.74 0.24 4.54
C LEU A 31 0.40 1.16 5.70
N TYR A 32 -0.86 1.56 5.87
CA TYR A 32 -1.27 2.43 6.98
C TYR A 32 -1.04 1.79 8.34
N LYS A 33 -1.33 0.48 8.50
CA LYS A 33 -1.04 -0.26 9.74
C LYS A 33 0.46 -0.28 10.06
N ALA A 34 1.31 -0.43 9.05
CA ALA A 34 2.76 -0.43 9.22
C ALA A 34 3.28 0.97 9.59
N LEU A 35 2.78 2.03 8.94
CA LEU A 35 3.13 3.41 9.25
C LEU A 35 2.81 3.79 10.70
N VAL A 36 1.59 3.50 11.17
CA VAL A 36 1.16 3.79 12.56
C VAL A 36 2.03 3.04 13.59
N LYS A 37 2.47 1.83 13.26
CA LYS A 37 3.33 1.01 14.13
C LYS A 37 4.83 1.31 14.01
N GLY A 38 5.23 2.17 13.07
CA GLY A 38 6.64 2.42 12.78
C GLY A 38 7.39 1.21 12.20
N TYR A 39 6.69 0.29 11.53
CA TYR A 39 7.30 -0.90 10.93
C TYR A 39 7.93 -0.57 9.57
N ILE A 40 9.02 0.20 9.60
CA ILE A 40 9.66 0.77 8.40
C ILE A 40 10.06 -0.30 7.37
N GLU A 41 10.52 -1.47 7.82
CA GLU A 41 10.86 -2.60 6.93
C GLU A 41 9.67 -3.13 6.13
N ILE A 42 8.46 -3.06 6.69
CA ILE A 42 7.23 -3.46 5.98
C ILE A 42 6.82 -2.34 5.03
N VAL A 43 6.92 -1.08 5.47
CA VAL A 43 6.64 0.08 4.62
C VAL A 43 7.52 0.06 3.37
N ALA A 44 8.83 -0.17 3.52
CA ALA A 44 9.77 -0.24 2.41
C ALA A 44 9.46 -1.37 1.41
N LYS A 45 8.89 -2.50 1.87
CA LYS A 45 8.48 -3.61 0.98
C LYS A 45 7.18 -3.36 0.24
N LEU A 46 6.32 -2.49 0.75
CA LEU A 46 5.02 -2.17 0.16
C LEU A 46 5.11 -1.04 -0.87
N LEU A 47 6.15 -0.21 -0.78
CA LEU A 47 6.37 0.91 -1.69
C LEU A 47 7.30 0.51 -2.83
N ALA A 48 6.97 0.98 -4.03
CA ALA A 48 7.88 0.90 -5.15
C ALA A 48 9.07 1.86 -4.93
N SER A 49 10.26 1.51 -5.45
CA SER A 49 11.46 2.32 -5.32
C SER A 49 11.37 3.68 -6.02
N ASP A 50 10.47 3.79 -6.99
CA ASP A 50 10.18 4.95 -7.83
C ASP A 50 8.87 5.63 -7.45
N LEU A 51 8.45 5.53 -6.18
CA LEU A 51 7.24 6.16 -5.67
C LEU A 51 7.20 7.66 -5.99
N GLU A 52 6.20 8.06 -6.77
CA GLU A 52 5.86 9.46 -6.96
C GLU A 52 4.81 9.90 -5.92
N TRP A 53 5.01 11.07 -5.31
CA TRP A 53 4.05 11.66 -4.38
C TRP A 53 3.64 13.06 -4.80
N TRP A 54 2.36 13.34 -4.63
CA TRP A 54 1.73 14.61 -4.98
C TRP A 54 1.02 15.12 -3.73
N PHE A 55 1.43 16.29 -3.23
CA PHE A 55 0.83 16.86 -2.03
C PHE A 55 0.31 18.27 -2.31
N HIS A 56 -1.00 18.45 -2.08
CA HIS A 56 -1.71 19.70 -2.36
C HIS A 56 -2.20 20.44 -1.11
N GLY A 57 -1.70 20.06 0.08
CA GLY A 57 -2.06 20.68 1.35
C GLY A 57 -1.05 21.74 1.83
N PRO A 58 -1.27 22.31 3.03
CA PRO A 58 -0.28 23.16 3.69
C PRO A 58 1.02 22.40 4.04
N PRO A 59 2.22 23.00 3.91
CA PRO A 59 3.51 22.33 4.19
C PRO A 59 3.63 21.67 5.56
N LYS A 60 2.92 22.19 6.56
CA LYS A 60 2.86 21.62 7.92
C LYS A 60 2.21 20.23 7.99
N CYS A 61 1.44 19.84 6.97
CA CYS A 61 0.67 18.59 6.91
C CYS A 61 1.33 17.50 6.06
N HIS A 62 2.62 17.62 5.71
CA HIS A 62 3.40 16.61 4.97
C HIS A 62 3.74 15.37 5.83
N HIS A 63 2.78 14.80 6.56
CA HIS A 63 3.02 13.76 7.56
C HIS A 63 3.65 12.49 6.94
N MET A 64 3.10 12.00 5.83
CA MET A 64 3.58 10.77 5.19
C MET A 64 4.96 10.96 4.59
N MET A 65 5.18 12.04 3.84
CA MET A 65 6.47 12.35 3.24
C MET A 65 7.57 12.39 4.30
N ARG A 66 7.34 13.10 5.41
CA ARG A 66 8.35 13.23 6.49
C ARG A 66 8.69 11.88 7.12
N VAL A 67 7.72 10.98 7.26
CA VAL A 67 7.96 9.63 7.77
C VAL A 67 8.77 8.80 6.78
N LEU A 68 8.41 8.85 5.50
CA LEU A 68 9.07 8.07 4.45
C LEU A 68 10.50 8.53 4.14
N THR A 69 10.80 9.81 4.40
CA THR A 69 12.14 10.41 4.21
C THR A 69 12.98 10.46 5.48
N GLY A 70 12.43 10.05 6.62
CA GLY A 70 13.12 10.12 7.91
C GLY A 70 13.27 11.54 8.49
N GLU A 71 12.53 12.53 7.96
CA GLU A 71 12.47 13.89 8.52
C GLU A 71 11.71 13.96 9.86
N THR A 72 10.96 12.91 10.24
CA THR A 72 10.33 12.81 11.56
C THR A 72 11.34 12.46 12.64
N THR A 73 11.41 13.27 13.71
CA THR A 73 12.09 12.90 14.95
C THR A 73 11.40 11.70 15.62
N HIS A 74 12.11 10.95 16.47
CA HIS A 74 11.59 9.76 17.16
C HIS A 74 10.26 9.97 17.91
N ASP A 75 9.91 11.21 18.24
CA ASP A 75 8.68 11.57 18.95
C ASP A 75 7.46 11.80 18.03
N ASN A 76 7.67 11.88 16.71
CA ASN A 76 6.62 12.15 15.71
C ASN A 76 6.16 10.86 15.02
N VAL A 77 5.38 10.06 15.75
CA VAL A 77 4.68 8.89 15.23
C VAL A 77 3.68 9.31 14.14
N PHE A 78 3.53 8.50 13.09
CA PHE A 78 2.51 8.72 12.07
C PHE A 78 1.10 8.57 12.68
N ARG A 79 0.29 9.64 12.69
CA ARG A 79 -1.03 9.71 13.38
C ARG A 79 -2.25 9.63 12.47
N ILE A 80 -2.05 9.48 11.17
CA ILE A 80 -3.16 9.41 10.21
C ILE A 80 -3.70 7.98 10.19
N GLU A 81 -4.93 7.82 10.67
CA GLU A 81 -5.68 6.57 10.56
C GLU A 81 -6.84 6.76 9.57
N PRO A 82 -6.84 6.07 8.42
CA PRO A 82 -7.94 6.13 7.47
C PRO A 82 -9.24 5.67 8.13
N ARG A 83 -10.32 6.39 7.87
CA ARG A 83 -11.70 6.02 8.28
C ARG A 83 -12.44 5.31 7.16
N CYS A 84 -12.08 5.62 5.92
CA CYS A 84 -12.63 4.98 4.73
C CYS A 84 -11.48 4.56 3.82
N ILE A 85 -11.56 3.36 3.27
CA ILE A 85 -10.66 2.87 2.22
C ILE A 85 -11.51 2.20 1.15
N THR A 86 -11.49 2.79 -0.04
CA THR A 86 -12.27 2.36 -1.21
C THR A 86 -11.32 2.05 -2.37
N ALA A 87 -11.43 0.86 -2.94
CA ALA A 87 -10.74 0.50 -4.17
C ALA A 87 -11.64 0.73 -5.38
N ILE A 88 -11.07 1.25 -6.47
CA ILE A 88 -11.74 1.53 -7.73
C ILE A 88 -10.77 1.12 -8.84
N GLY A 89 -10.98 -0.05 -9.44
CA GLY A 89 -10.02 -0.65 -10.37
C GLY A 89 -8.64 -0.86 -9.74
N ASP A 90 -7.63 -0.22 -10.31
CA ASP A 90 -6.24 -0.26 -9.82
C ASP A 90 -5.93 0.82 -8.76
N CYS A 91 -6.85 1.75 -8.52
CA CYS A 91 -6.68 2.86 -7.59
C CYS A 91 -7.30 2.56 -6.22
N VAL A 92 -6.71 3.09 -5.15
CA VAL A 92 -7.27 3.05 -3.80
C VAL A 92 -7.27 4.45 -3.20
N ILE A 93 -8.43 4.85 -2.69
CA ILE A 93 -8.62 6.13 -2.01
C ILE A 93 -8.76 5.85 -0.52
N ALA A 94 -7.89 6.46 0.29
CA ALA A 94 -7.92 6.40 1.74
C ALA A 94 -8.20 7.79 2.32
N GLU A 95 -9.34 7.94 3.02
CA GLU A 95 -9.78 9.21 3.59
C GLU A 95 -9.74 9.16 5.12
N GLY A 96 -9.26 10.24 5.75
CA GLY A 96 -9.15 10.34 7.19
C GLY A 96 -8.54 11.67 7.64
N TRP A 97 -8.35 11.80 8.95
CA TRP A 97 -7.70 12.96 9.57
C TRP A 97 -6.86 12.51 10.77
N GLU A 98 -5.97 13.40 11.23
CA GLU A 98 -5.15 13.17 12.43
C GLU A 98 -6.04 12.94 13.67
N ARG A 99 -5.70 11.93 14.46
CA ARG A 99 -6.32 11.69 15.77
C ARG A 99 -5.66 12.50 16.88
#